data_AF-A0A086ACP1-F1
#
_entry.id   AF-A0A086ACP1-F1
#
_cell.length_a   1.000
_cell.length_b   1.000
_cell.length_c   1.000
_cell.angle_alpha   90.00
_cell.angle_beta   90.00
_cell.angle_gamma   90.00
#
_symmetry.space_group_name_H-M   'P 1'
#
loop_
_entity.id
_entity.type
_entity.pdbx_description
1 polymer ?
#
loop_
_entity_poly.entity_id
_entity_poly.type
_entity_poly.pdbx_seq_one_letter_code
_entity_poly.pdbx_strand_id
1 'polypeptide(L)'
;MYSIIDIESNGAGYRNECIIDIAIYKYDGQKIVDQFISLVNPESDITPFVQKLTNITPNMVKTAPKFHELAKRVIEITENTTLVGHNIDFDYRMLRQSFSRLGYDFKINTLDTIPLAKKLIPDEVSYSLGKLVRSLGIPLTNAHRAEGDARATLELFRLLVSKDTENEIIQKQHDETNAKTYINKIKTLTQDLPNEKGFIYFQNNDGKIIFSDCVPDINRFAKKMFNSKSKKWEDIQRDVEQINFELTGTEIISKLILNSKNIKKREVFAFGLYHRNNKYVVEKNKLNKTERPLLKFRSFTQGAKAVQFITALEEYNDIAAFKKKIEFKKRNELWLGTGRKLGEKLFLIIENGRVVSYGFYELFTQIQTLSKLSKLKIDLPLSSTDLNNELQLALLRGDFETLPLPK
;
A
#
# COMPACT_ATOMS: atom_id res chain seq x y z
N MET A 1 -4.03 20.22 28.22
CA MET A 1 -4.49 18.87 28.55
C MET A 1 -3.82 17.90 27.60
N TYR A 2 -3.30 16.78 28.10
CA TYR A 2 -2.53 15.81 27.32
C TYR A 2 -3.13 14.41 27.48
N SER A 3 -3.05 13.60 26.43
CA SER A 3 -3.35 12.17 26.47
C SER A 3 -2.08 11.40 26.13
N ILE A 4 -1.43 10.83 27.14
CA ILE A 4 -0.22 10.02 26.95
C ILE A 4 -0.66 8.64 26.50
N ILE A 5 -0.16 8.16 25.36
CA ILE A 5 -0.57 6.89 24.75
C ILE A 5 0.62 5.99 24.46
N ASP A 6 0.39 4.70 24.55
CA ASP A 6 1.20 3.64 23.96
C ASP A 6 0.29 2.51 23.46
N ILE A 7 0.66 1.88 22.34
CA ILE A 7 -0.07 0.81 21.67
C ILE A 7 0.88 -0.35 21.33
N GLU A 8 0.44 -1.57 21.66
CA GLU A 8 1.03 -2.79 21.10
C GLU A 8 0.20 -3.31 19.93
N SER A 9 0.86 -3.89 18.93
CA SER A 9 0.21 -4.42 17.72
C SER A 9 0.45 -5.92 17.54
N ASN A 10 -0.43 -6.60 16.81
CA ASN A 10 -0.33 -8.04 16.53
C ASN A 10 0.89 -8.44 15.66
N GLY A 11 1.61 -7.48 15.07
CA GLY A 11 2.78 -7.71 14.23
C GLY A 11 2.46 -8.16 12.80
N ALA A 12 1.23 -7.96 12.33
CA ALA A 12 0.89 -8.21 10.93
C ALA A 12 1.67 -7.25 9.99
N GLY A 13 1.61 -7.52 8.68
CA GLY A 13 2.22 -6.64 7.69
C GLY A 13 1.65 -5.22 7.74
N TYR A 14 2.44 -4.25 7.27
CA TYR A 14 2.06 -2.83 7.25
C TYR A 14 0.65 -2.61 6.67
N ARG A 15 -0.20 -1.97 7.47
CA ARG A 15 -1.66 -1.68 7.32
C ARG A 15 -2.65 -2.79 7.56
N ASN A 16 -2.16 -3.99 7.79
CA ASN A 16 -2.97 -5.10 8.26
C ASN A 16 -2.82 -5.27 9.77
N GLU A 17 -2.01 -4.45 10.45
CA GLU A 17 -1.86 -4.53 11.90
C GLU A 17 -3.19 -4.25 12.61
N CYS A 18 -3.34 -4.88 13.77
CA CYS A 18 -4.43 -4.64 14.70
C CYS A 18 -3.83 -4.35 16.07
N ILE A 19 -4.48 -3.44 16.79
CA ILE A 19 -4.15 -3.13 18.19
C ILE A 19 -4.43 -4.38 19.03
N ILE A 20 -3.52 -4.73 19.94
CA ILE A 20 -3.68 -5.85 20.90
C ILE A 20 -3.58 -5.40 22.36
N ASP A 21 -2.97 -4.25 22.62
CA ASP A 21 -2.90 -3.61 23.93
C ASP A 21 -2.92 -2.09 23.69
N ILE A 22 -3.64 -1.35 24.53
CA ILE A 22 -3.71 0.10 24.47
C ILE A 22 -3.75 0.66 25.89
N ALA A 23 -2.94 1.71 26.13
CA ALA A 23 -2.98 2.47 27.37
C ALA A 23 -3.01 3.96 27.07
N ILE A 24 -3.91 4.69 27.72
CA ILE A 24 -4.05 6.13 27.62
C ILE A 24 -4.16 6.72 29.03
N TYR A 25 -3.29 7.66 29.36
CA TYR A 25 -3.38 8.47 30.58
C TYR A 25 -3.72 9.91 30.22
N LYS A 26 -4.86 10.41 30.71
CA LYS A 26 -5.23 11.83 30.58
C LYS A 26 -4.55 12.62 31.69
N TYR A 27 -3.77 13.62 31.30
CA TYR A 27 -2.88 14.38 32.18
C TYR A 27 -3.12 15.88 32.03
N ASP A 28 -3.38 16.56 33.15
CA ASP A 28 -3.70 18.00 33.16
C ASP A 28 -2.46 18.91 33.20
N GLY A 29 -1.26 18.35 33.31
CA GLY A 29 -0.01 19.09 33.54
C GLY A 29 0.51 18.97 34.97
N GLN A 30 -0.28 18.39 35.90
CA GLN A 30 0.12 18.13 37.28
C GLN A 30 -0.15 16.70 37.69
N LYS A 31 -1.36 16.18 37.42
CA LYS A 31 -1.80 14.83 37.80
C LYS A 31 -2.56 14.11 36.69
N ILE A 32 -2.67 12.79 36.84
CA ILE A 32 -3.55 11.99 35.99
C ILE A 32 -4.99 12.27 36.42
N VAL A 33 -5.83 12.66 35.47
CA VAL A 33 -7.25 12.97 35.70
C VAL A 33 -8.18 11.88 35.18
N ASP A 34 -7.69 11.03 34.28
CA ASP A 34 -8.41 9.87 33.75
C ASP A 34 -7.41 8.85 33.19
N GLN A 35 -7.78 7.57 33.15
CA GLN A 35 -6.98 6.52 32.54
C GLN A 35 -7.86 5.48 31.83
N PHE A 36 -7.32 4.90 30.76
CA PHE A 36 -7.94 3.82 30.02
C PHE A 36 -6.87 2.83 29.59
N ILE A 37 -7.00 1.58 30.02
CA ILE A 37 -6.05 0.50 29.72
C ILE A 37 -6.87 -0.72 29.31
N SER A 38 -6.54 -1.33 28.18
CA SER A 38 -7.27 -2.50 27.70
C SER A 38 -6.43 -3.36 26.78
N LEU A 39 -6.52 -4.68 26.97
CA LEU A 39 -6.24 -5.60 25.87
C LEU A 39 -7.31 -5.44 24.80
N VAL A 40 -6.93 -5.68 23.55
CA VAL A 40 -7.83 -5.55 22.41
C VAL A 40 -7.83 -6.86 21.65
N ASN A 41 -9.01 -7.37 21.31
CA ASN A 41 -9.13 -8.51 20.41
C ASN A 41 -8.82 -8.04 18.98
N PRO A 42 -7.72 -8.50 18.36
CA PRO A 42 -7.31 -8.04 17.05
C PRO A 42 -8.09 -8.68 15.89
N GLU A 43 -8.99 -9.63 16.19
CA GLU A 43 -9.73 -10.45 15.20
C GLU A 43 -8.80 -11.11 14.17
N SER A 44 -7.55 -11.35 14.56
CA SER A 44 -6.46 -11.85 13.71
C SER A 44 -5.35 -12.46 14.57
N ASP A 45 -4.41 -13.16 13.94
CA ASP A 45 -3.32 -13.80 14.66
C ASP A 45 -2.29 -12.80 15.19
N ILE A 46 -1.71 -13.12 16.36
CA ILE A 46 -0.54 -12.43 16.91
C ILE A 46 0.71 -13.20 16.48
N THR A 47 1.66 -12.54 15.83
CA THR A 47 2.89 -13.20 15.38
C THR A 47 3.70 -13.75 16.56
N PRO A 48 4.42 -14.89 16.39
CA PRO A 48 5.25 -15.44 17.47
C PRO A 48 6.30 -14.46 18.02
N PHE A 49 6.82 -13.57 17.16
CA PHE A 49 7.75 -12.52 17.56
C PHE A 49 7.10 -11.54 18.56
N VAL A 50 5.91 -11.03 18.25
CA VAL A 50 5.19 -10.11 19.14
C VAL A 50 4.80 -10.79 20.45
N GLN A 51 4.33 -12.04 20.40
CA GLN A 51 4.01 -12.79 21.62
C GLN A 51 5.21 -12.88 22.56
N LYS A 52 6.40 -13.15 22.00
CA LYS A 52 7.65 -13.22 22.78
C LYS A 52 8.09 -11.86 23.31
N LEU A 53 7.84 -10.78 22.56
CA LEU A 53 8.24 -9.42 22.94
C LEU A 53 7.35 -8.86 24.06
N THR A 54 6.03 -8.98 23.88
CA THR A 54 5.01 -8.35 24.74
C THR A 54 4.47 -9.27 25.83
N ASN A 55 4.74 -10.58 25.74
CA ASN A 55 4.10 -11.63 26.55
C ASN A 55 2.56 -11.68 26.41
N ILE A 56 1.99 -11.05 25.37
CA ILE A 56 0.55 -11.12 25.07
C ILE A 56 0.28 -12.35 24.22
N THR A 57 -0.51 -13.28 24.76
CA THR A 57 -0.88 -14.53 24.06
C THR A 57 -2.24 -14.41 23.37
N PRO A 58 -2.50 -15.20 22.31
CA PRO A 58 -3.82 -15.25 21.66
C PRO A 58 -4.96 -15.53 22.65
N ASN A 59 -4.72 -16.34 23.68
CA ASN A 59 -5.71 -16.64 24.71
C ASN A 59 -6.09 -15.41 25.55
N MET A 60 -5.14 -14.51 25.82
CA MET A 60 -5.40 -13.29 26.59
C MET A 60 -6.32 -12.33 25.83
N VAL A 61 -6.14 -12.19 24.52
CA VAL A 61 -6.92 -11.26 23.70
C VAL A 61 -8.23 -11.86 23.17
N LYS A 62 -8.39 -13.19 23.23
CA LYS A 62 -9.57 -13.88 22.68
C LYS A 62 -10.90 -13.39 23.26
N THR A 63 -10.92 -13.06 24.54
CA THR A 63 -12.10 -12.55 25.27
C THR A 63 -12.03 -11.06 25.55
N ALA A 64 -10.97 -10.40 25.09
CA ALA A 64 -10.84 -8.95 25.19
C ALA A 64 -11.86 -8.26 24.26
N PRO A 65 -12.25 -7.02 24.56
CA PRO A 65 -13.10 -6.23 23.68
C PRO A 65 -12.42 -5.97 22.33
N LYS A 66 -13.22 -5.94 21.26
CA LYS A 66 -12.78 -5.53 19.93
C LYS A 66 -12.62 -4.02 19.89
N PHE A 67 -11.83 -3.52 18.93
CA PHE A 67 -11.58 -2.08 18.85
C PHE A 67 -12.86 -1.23 18.73
N HIS A 68 -13.87 -1.70 17.98
CA HIS A 68 -15.14 -0.97 17.83
C HIS A 68 -15.92 -0.82 19.14
N GLU A 69 -15.72 -1.72 20.11
CA GLU A 69 -16.34 -1.65 21.44
C GLU A 69 -15.63 -0.62 22.34
N LEU A 70 -14.36 -0.34 22.06
CA LEU A 70 -13.52 0.61 22.79
C LEU A 70 -13.48 2.00 22.15
N ALA A 71 -13.80 2.10 20.86
CA ALA A 71 -13.64 3.31 20.05
C ALA A 71 -14.24 4.56 20.70
N LYS A 72 -15.45 4.44 21.27
CA LYS A 72 -16.11 5.55 21.98
C LYS A 72 -15.28 6.04 23.17
N ARG A 73 -14.77 5.11 23.99
CA ARG A 73 -13.98 5.44 25.17
C ARG A 73 -12.65 6.12 24.81
N VAL A 74 -12.03 5.68 23.71
CA VAL A 74 -10.81 6.32 23.17
C VAL A 74 -11.10 7.76 22.73
N ILE A 75 -12.22 8.02 22.07
CA ILE A 75 -12.63 9.39 21.71
C ILE A 75 -12.83 10.24 22.98
N GLU A 76 -13.63 9.75 23.95
CA GLU A 76 -13.95 10.49 25.18
C GLU A 76 -12.69 10.85 25.99
N ILE A 77 -11.73 9.93 26.14
CA ILE A 77 -10.51 10.21 26.93
C ILE A 77 -9.55 11.17 26.19
N THR A 78 -9.53 11.14 24.84
CA THR A 78 -8.65 11.98 24.01
C THR A 78 -9.28 13.31 23.58
N GLU A 79 -10.55 13.55 23.93
CA GLU A 79 -11.24 14.78 23.57
C GLU A 79 -10.55 16.02 24.17
N ASN A 80 -10.35 17.02 23.32
CA ASN A 80 -9.70 18.31 23.63
C ASN A 80 -8.32 18.17 24.28
N THR A 81 -7.55 17.15 23.86
CA THR A 81 -6.17 16.94 24.31
C THR A 81 -5.18 16.96 23.16
N THR A 82 -3.90 17.05 23.53
CA THR A 82 -2.78 16.70 22.65
C THR A 82 -2.41 15.25 22.91
N LEU A 83 -2.34 14.43 21.87
CA LEU A 83 -1.87 13.06 21.96
C LEU A 83 -0.35 13.03 22.07
N VAL A 84 0.18 12.46 23.14
CA VAL A 84 1.62 12.43 23.43
C VAL A 84 2.10 10.99 23.44
N GLY A 85 3.21 10.71 22.77
CA GLY A 85 3.81 9.38 22.74
C GLY A 85 5.32 9.44 22.59
N HIS A 86 5.96 8.28 22.66
CA HIS A 86 7.37 8.12 22.40
C HIS A 86 7.55 7.41 21.05
N ASN A 87 7.86 8.16 19.99
CA ASN A 87 7.64 7.75 18.59
C ASN A 87 6.14 7.69 18.20
N ILE A 88 5.40 8.75 18.55
CA ILE A 88 3.93 8.86 18.44
C ILE A 88 3.34 8.56 17.05
N ASP A 89 4.15 8.67 16.00
CA ASP A 89 3.75 8.36 14.63
C ASP A 89 3.19 6.95 14.47
N PHE A 90 3.73 6.00 15.22
CA PHE A 90 3.27 4.62 15.21
C PHE A 90 1.86 4.51 15.81
N ASP A 91 1.68 4.97 17.05
CA ASP A 91 0.41 4.88 17.79
C ASP A 91 -0.70 5.65 17.10
N TYR A 92 -0.39 6.88 16.62
CA TYR A 92 -1.36 7.70 15.92
C TYR A 92 -1.80 7.08 14.59
N ARG A 93 -0.88 6.42 13.86
CA ARG A 93 -1.25 5.63 12.67
C ARG A 93 -2.15 4.46 13.05
N MET A 94 -1.84 3.72 14.11
CA MET A 94 -2.64 2.58 14.56
C MET A 94 -4.07 2.99 14.94
N LEU A 95 -4.23 4.12 15.64
CA LEU A 95 -5.55 4.69 15.93
C LEU A 95 -6.30 5.07 14.65
N ARG A 96 -5.68 5.86 13.76
CA ARG A 96 -6.33 6.28 12.51
C ARG A 96 -6.75 5.11 11.65
N GLN A 97 -5.89 4.10 11.51
CA GLN A 97 -6.21 2.88 10.80
C GLN A 97 -7.41 2.16 11.41
N SER A 98 -7.45 2.05 12.74
CA SER A 98 -8.52 1.35 13.44
C SER A 98 -9.85 2.11 13.37
N PHE A 99 -9.84 3.44 13.47
CA PHE A 99 -11.02 4.29 13.29
C PHE A 99 -11.48 4.37 11.83
N SER A 100 -10.56 4.39 10.87
CA SER A 100 -10.86 4.40 9.43
C SER A 100 -11.66 3.15 9.02
N ARG A 101 -11.34 1.99 9.60
CA ARG A 101 -12.12 0.74 9.42
C ARG A 101 -13.57 0.86 9.92
N LEU A 102 -13.84 1.79 10.84
CA LEU A 102 -15.18 2.11 11.37
C LEU A 102 -15.84 3.27 10.62
N GLY A 103 -15.21 3.82 9.57
CA GLY A 103 -15.70 4.99 8.84
C GLY A 103 -15.52 6.31 9.58
N TYR A 104 -14.63 6.39 10.58
CA TYR A 104 -14.36 7.60 11.34
C TYR A 104 -12.96 8.16 11.03
N ASP A 105 -12.88 9.43 10.68
CA ASP A 105 -11.62 10.13 10.42
C ASP A 105 -11.05 10.72 11.73
N PHE A 106 -10.24 9.93 12.43
CA PHE A 106 -9.65 10.35 13.71
C PHE A 106 -8.51 11.36 13.50
N LYS A 107 -8.71 12.58 14.00
CA LYS A 107 -7.75 13.68 13.90
C LYS A 107 -7.51 14.31 15.27
N ILE A 108 -6.25 14.39 15.66
CA ILE A 108 -5.81 15.02 16.90
C ILE A 108 -4.41 15.60 16.74
N ASN A 109 -4.10 16.64 17.51
CA ASN A 109 -2.73 17.16 17.59
C ASN A 109 -1.83 16.15 18.29
N THR A 110 -0.63 15.97 17.77
CA THR A 110 0.34 15.00 18.30
C THR A 110 1.60 15.69 18.79
N LEU A 111 2.22 15.13 19.83
CA LEU A 111 3.51 15.56 20.34
C LEU A 111 4.39 14.33 20.60
N ASP A 112 5.60 14.34 20.04
CA ASP A 112 6.57 13.27 20.19
C ASP A 112 7.62 13.67 21.24
N THR A 113 7.83 12.79 22.22
CA THR A 113 8.84 12.98 23.27
C THR A 113 10.27 12.80 22.76
N ILE A 114 10.52 12.11 21.64
CA ILE A 114 11.89 11.91 21.12
C ILE A 114 12.52 13.24 20.67
N PRO A 115 11.90 14.05 19.79
CA PRO A 115 12.43 15.36 19.43
C PRO A 115 12.58 16.31 20.62
N LEU A 116 11.64 16.27 21.57
CA LEU A 116 11.71 17.07 22.79
C LEU A 116 12.90 16.68 23.64
N ALA A 117 13.08 15.38 23.89
CA ALA A 117 14.19 14.87 24.65
C ALA A 117 15.53 15.27 24.02
N LYS A 118 15.67 15.13 22.70
CA LYS A 118 16.89 15.56 21.99
C LYS A 118 17.25 17.03 22.18
N LYS A 119 16.24 17.88 22.35
CA LYS A 119 16.42 19.33 22.50
C LYS A 119 16.65 19.74 23.97
N LEU A 120 15.91 19.14 24.90
CA LEU A 120 15.89 19.50 26.32
C LEU A 120 16.91 18.71 27.15
N ILE A 121 17.32 17.55 26.67
CA ILE A 121 18.28 16.64 27.30
C ILE A 121 19.24 16.15 26.20
N PRO A 122 20.10 17.04 25.67
CA PRO A 122 21.06 16.66 24.65
C PRO A 122 22.07 15.63 25.17
N ASP A 123 22.80 15.01 24.24
CA ASP A 123 23.95 14.12 24.53
C ASP A 123 23.66 12.77 25.20
N GLU A 124 22.39 12.36 25.25
CA GLU A 124 22.03 10.99 25.64
C GLU A 124 22.52 9.93 24.64
N VAL A 125 23.01 8.80 25.17
CA VAL A 125 23.55 7.68 24.38
C VAL A 125 22.48 7.09 23.46
N SER A 126 21.21 7.10 23.89
CA SER A 126 20.10 6.62 23.09
C SER A 126 18.78 7.21 23.55
N TYR A 127 17.95 7.59 22.57
CA TYR A 127 16.61 8.12 22.78
C TYR A 127 15.51 7.07 22.62
N SER A 128 15.84 5.77 22.64
CA SER A 128 14.80 4.74 22.78
C SER A 128 14.27 4.75 24.21
N LEU A 129 12.95 4.64 24.39
CA LEU A 129 12.27 4.77 25.69
C LEU A 129 13.03 4.05 26.81
N GLY A 130 13.24 2.74 26.67
CA GLY A 130 13.87 1.93 27.71
C GLY A 130 15.32 2.29 28.08
N LYS A 131 16.08 2.89 27.18
CA LYS A 131 17.44 3.39 27.50
C LYS A 131 17.41 4.78 28.11
N LEU A 132 16.57 5.65 27.55
CA LEU A 132 16.44 7.04 27.97
C LEU A 132 15.85 7.13 29.39
N VAL A 133 14.76 6.42 29.67
CA VAL A 133 14.15 6.43 31.02
C VAL A 133 15.12 5.85 32.06
N ARG A 134 15.94 4.86 31.67
CA ARG A 134 16.96 4.28 32.56
C ARG A 134 18.08 5.26 32.88
N SER A 135 18.61 6.00 31.90
CA SER A 135 19.66 7.00 32.16
C SER A 135 19.15 8.15 33.03
N LEU A 136 17.85 8.46 32.92
CA LEU A 136 17.18 9.50 33.70
C LEU A 136 16.66 9.03 35.07
N GLY A 137 16.85 7.76 35.44
CA GLY A 137 16.37 7.20 36.71
C GLY A 137 14.85 7.02 36.79
N ILE A 138 14.15 7.04 35.66
CA ILE A 138 12.70 6.79 35.56
C ILE A 138 12.45 5.28 35.53
N PRO A 139 11.63 4.72 36.44
CA PRO A 139 11.29 3.31 36.44
C PRO A 139 10.55 2.88 35.17
N LEU A 140 10.97 1.75 34.58
CA LEU A 140 10.25 1.06 33.52
C LEU A 140 9.84 -0.33 34.00
N THR A 141 8.59 -0.45 34.40
CA THR A 141 7.95 -1.71 34.82
C THR A 141 7.12 -2.27 33.69
N ASN A 142 7.12 -3.60 33.46
CA ASN A 142 6.37 -4.25 32.38
C ASN A 142 6.69 -3.68 30.99
N ALA A 143 7.98 -3.56 30.66
CA ALA A 143 8.41 -3.14 29.32
C ALA A 143 7.74 -3.99 28.22
N HIS A 144 7.36 -3.36 27.11
CA HIS A 144 6.60 -3.98 26.01
C HIS A 144 5.17 -4.38 26.41
N ARG A 145 4.62 -3.64 27.38
CA ARG A 145 3.19 -3.58 27.67
C ARG A 145 2.79 -2.13 27.56
N ALA A 146 1.68 -1.87 26.88
CA ALA A 146 1.20 -0.52 26.63
C ALA A 146 1.10 0.29 27.94
N GLU A 147 0.60 -0.32 29.02
CA GLU A 147 0.53 0.34 30.33
C GLU A 147 1.89 0.81 30.84
N GLY A 148 2.89 -0.08 30.81
CA GLY A 148 4.23 0.18 31.33
C GLY A 148 4.94 1.27 30.53
N ASP A 149 4.87 1.18 29.21
CA ASP A 149 5.54 2.12 28.30
C ASP A 149 4.83 3.49 28.26
N ALA A 150 3.49 3.53 28.30
CA ALA A 150 2.74 4.79 28.44
C ALA A 150 3.03 5.48 29.78
N ARG A 151 3.18 4.71 30.87
CA ARG A 151 3.51 5.27 32.19
C ARG A 151 4.91 5.86 32.21
N ALA A 152 5.90 5.15 31.67
CA ALA A 152 7.26 5.65 31.56
C ALA A 152 7.33 6.89 30.65
N THR A 153 6.55 6.91 29.56
CA THR A 153 6.42 8.07 28.67
C THR A 153 5.80 9.27 29.39
N LEU A 154 4.82 9.08 30.27
CA LEU A 154 4.24 10.16 31.09
C LEU A 154 5.29 10.78 32.02
N GLU A 155 6.05 9.96 32.75
CA GLU A 155 7.09 10.47 33.67
C GLU A 155 8.23 11.17 32.90
N LEU A 156 8.61 10.64 31.73
CA LEU A 156 9.54 11.34 30.83
C LEU A 156 8.96 12.68 30.39
N PHE A 157 7.71 12.71 29.96
CA PHE A 157 7.05 13.93 29.51
C PHE A 157 6.98 14.98 30.64
N ARG A 158 6.69 14.59 31.88
CA ARG A 158 6.76 15.48 33.05
C ARG A 158 8.13 16.12 33.23
N LEU A 159 9.19 15.30 33.13
CA LEU A 159 10.56 15.80 33.22
C LEU A 159 10.86 16.80 32.09
N LEU A 160 10.44 16.50 30.86
CA LEU A 160 10.62 17.39 29.72
C LEU A 160 9.87 18.71 29.90
N VAL A 161 8.61 18.68 30.35
CA VAL A 161 7.83 19.88 30.67
C VAL A 161 8.53 20.70 31.75
N SER A 162 9.06 20.07 32.80
CA SER A 162 9.78 20.77 33.87
C SER A 162 11.09 21.43 33.39
N LYS A 163 11.69 20.93 32.31
CA LYS A 163 12.89 21.48 31.68
C LYS A 163 12.59 22.57 30.65
N ASP A 164 11.36 22.63 30.13
CA ASP A 164 10.91 23.67 29.20
C ASP A 164 10.39 24.89 29.97
N THR A 165 11.28 25.55 30.71
CA THR A 165 10.93 26.63 31.66
C THR A 165 10.24 27.84 31.05
N GLU A 166 10.36 28.04 29.74
CA GLU A 166 9.74 29.15 29.01
C GLU A 166 8.48 28.72 28.22
N ASN A 167 8.09 27.43 28.27
CA ASN A 167 7.04 26.80 27.44
C ASN A 167 7.21 27.01 25.92
N GLU A 168 8.32 27.59 25.46
CA GLU A 168 8.54 27.91 24.06
C GLU A 168 8.72 26.64 23.22
N ILE A 169 9.28 25.56 23.78
CA ILE A 169 9.65 24.39 22.99
C ILE A 169 8.42 23.54 22.71
N ILE A 170 7.57 23.32 23.71
CA ILE A 170 6.30 22.62 23.56
C ILE A 170 5.32 23.44 22.72
N GLN A 171 5.23 24.76 22.95
CA GLN A 171 4.37 25.63 22.15
C GLN A 171 4.85 25.71 20.69
N LYS A 172 6.17 25.81 20.45
CA LYS A 172 6.74 25.77 19.11
C LYS A 172 6.59 24.41 18.45
N GLN A 173 6.58 23.29 19.18
CA GLN A 173 6.29 21.99 18.58
C GLN A 173 4.80 21.85 18.24
N HIS A 174 3.91 22.42 19.05
CA HIS A 174 2.50 22.62 18.72
C HIS A 174 2.35 23.42 17.42
N ASP A 175 3.04 24.55 17.34
CA ASP A 175 3.02 25.44 16.18
C ASP A 175 3.74 24.83 14.98
N GLU A 176 4.81 24.05 15.13
CA GLU A 176 5.51 23.35 14.06
C GLU A 176 4.71 22.14 13.54
N THR A 177 3.91 21.50 14.39
CA THR A 177 2.94 20.48 13.97
C THR A 177 1.84 21.12 13.13
N ASN A 178 1.49 22.39 13.40
CA ASN A 178 0.58 23.20 12.60
C ASN A 178 1.25 23.86 11.38
N ALA A 179 2.54 24.23 11.45
CA ALA A 179 3.26 25.08 10.48
C ALA A 179 4.13 24.30 9.49
N LYS A 180 4.43 23.02 9.72
CA LYS A 180 4.98 22.11 8.69
C LYS A 180 3.86 21.56 7.80
N THR A 181 2.95 22.42 7.34
CA THR A 181 1.78 22.09 6.52
C THR A 181 2.14 21.19 5.34
N TYR A 182 3.25 21.47 4.63
CA TYR A 182 3.64 20.66 3.47
C TYR A 182 4.18 19.27 3.84
N ILE A 183 5.08 19.16 4.83
CA ILE A 183 5.65 17.86 5.25
C ILE A 183 4.55 17.00 5.88
N ASN A 184 3.68 17.60 6.71
CA ASN A 184 2.57 16.91 7.34
C ASN A 184 1.50 16.52 6.33
N LYS A 185 1.25 17.37 5.32
CA LYS A 185 0.39 17.03 4.18
C LYS A 185 0.95 15.84 3.40
N ILE A 186 2.23 15.83 3.02
CA ILE A 186 2.84 14.68 2.34
C ILE A 186 2.75 13.42 3.18
N LYS A 187 3.08 13.52 4.48
CA LYS A 187 3.02 12.39 5.39
C LYS A 187 1.61 11.82 5.45
N THR A 188 0.61 12.68 5.65
CA THR A 188 -0.81 12.29 5.67
C THR A 188 -1.25 11.66 4.35
N LEU A 189 -0.87 12.25 3.22
CA LEU A 189 -1.22 11.77 1.88
C LEU A 189 -0.57 10.43 1.53
N THR A 190 0.63 10.13 2.06
CA THR A 190 1.44 8.99 1.63
C THR A 190 1.49 7.84 2.65
N GLN A 191 1.16 8.09 3.91
CA GLN A 191 1.20 7.08 4.97
C GLN A 191 0.30 5.87 4.68
N ASP A 192 -0.78 6.07 3.88
CA ASP A 192 -1.82 5.07 3.61
C ASP A 192 -1.81 4.50 2.17
N LEU A 193 -0.77 4.78 1.38
CA LEU A 193 -0.54 4.18 0.04
C LEU A 193 0.21 2.82 0.01
N PRO A 194 -0.32 1.74 -0.60
CA PRO A 194 0.30 0.41 -0.54
C PRO A 194 1.59 0.31 -1.37
N ASN A 195 2.47 -0.63 -1.02
CA ASN A 195 3.67 -0.96 -1.82
C ASN A 195 3.34 -1.99 -2.92
N GLU A 196 2.21 -1.77 -3.60
CA GLU A 196 1.67 -2.68 -4.60
C GLU A 196 1.54 -1.98 -5.95
N LYS A 197 1.45 -2.78 -7.02
CA LYS A 197 1.17 -2.26 -8.36
C LYS A 197 -0.28 -1.81 -8.44
N GLY A 198 -0.49 -0.60 -8.97
CA GLY A 198 -1.85 -0.13 -9.18
C GLY A 198 -1.95 1.13 -10.02
N PHE A 199 -3.20 1.50 -10.29
CA PHE A 199 -3.57 2.79 -10.84
C PHE A 199 -3.69 3.78 -9.68
N ILE A 200 -2.92 4.86 -9.73
CA ILE A 200 -2.91 5.93 -8.74
C ILE A 200 -3.49 7.19 -9.38
N TYR A 201 -4.29 7.94 -8.65
CA TYR A 201 -4.77 9.25 -9.08
C TYR A 201 -4.81 10.25 -7.94
N PHE A 202 -4.50 11.50 -8.27
CA PHE A 202 -4.39 12.62 -7.35
C PHE A 202 -5.54 13.58 -7.63
N GLN A 203 -6.21 14.03 -6.58
CA GLN A 203 -7.32 14.97 -6.66
C GLN A 203 -6.99 16.26 -5.93
N ASN A 204 -7.48 17.37 -6.46
CA ASN A 204 -7.45 18.66 -5.77
C ASN A 204 -8.62 18.79 -4.77
N ASN A 205 -8.74 19.94 -4.11
CA ASN A 205 -9.80 20.22 -3.14
C ASN A 205 -11.23 20.11 -3.72
N ASP A 206 -11.39 20.34 -5.03
CA ASP A 206 -12.68 20.22 -5.72
C ASP A 206 -13.02 18.78 -6.13
N GLY A 207 -12.15 17.81 -5.78
CA GLY A 207 -12.28 16.42 -6.20
C GLY A 207 -11.89 16.17 -7.66
N LYS A 208 -11.36 17.16 -8.38
CA LYS A 208 -10.91 17.00 -9.77
C LYS A 208 -9.62 16.21 -9.81
N ILE A 209 -9.57 15.18 -10.66
CA ILE A 209 -8.33 14.42 -10.92
C ILE A 209 -7.34 15.33 -11.66
N ILE A 210 -6.21 15.63 -11.02
CA ILE A 210 -5.13 16.47 -11.56
C ILE A 210 -3.95 15.63 -12.08
N PHE A 211 -3.86 14.36 -11.68
CA PHE A 211 -2.88 13.41 -12.19
C PHE A 211 -3.40 11.99 -12.04
N SER A 212 -3.07 11.11 -12.98
CA SER A 212 -3.34 9.68 -12.85
C SER A 212 -2.38 8.84 -13.68
N ASP A 213 -1.93 7.71 -13.14
CA ASP A 213 -1.06 6.78 -13.87
C ASP A 213 -1.12 5.35 -13.30
N CYS A 214 -0.71 4.35 -14.07
CA CYS A 214 -0.39 3.02 -13.55
C CYS A 214 1.09 2.95 -13.17
N VAL A 215 1.35 2.54 -11.93
CA VAL A 215 2.69 2.52 -11.35
C VAL A 215 3.01 1.15 -10.77
N PRO A 216 4.27 0.70 -10.83
CA PRO A 216 4.68 -0.60 -10.30
C PRO A 216 4.58 -0.67 -8.77
N ASP A 217 4.60 0.47 -8.08
CA ASP A 217 4.56 0.61 -6.64
C ASP A 217 3.95 1.99 -6.31
N ILE A 218 2.73 1.99 -5.78
CA ILE A 218 1.95 3.20 -5.50
C ILE A 218 2.66 4.09 -4.46
N ASN A 219 3.08 3.52 -3.33
CA ASN A 219 3.75 4.26 -2.26
C ASN A 219 5.05 4.91 -2.74
N ARG A 220 5.91 4.09 -3.37
CA ARG A 220 7.23 4.54 -3.83
C ARG A 220 7.11 5.61 -4.90
N PHE A 221 6.15 5.47 -5.81
CA PHE A 221 5.89 6.48 -6.82
C PHE A 221 5.46 7.80 -6.18
N ALA A 222 4.46 7.78 -5.28
CA ALA A 222 3.98 9.00 -4.63
C ALA A 222 5.08 9.71 -3.83
N LYS A 223 5.84 8.99 -3.01
CA LYS A 223 6.98 9.57 -2.28
C LYS A 223 8.04 10.15 -3.22
N LYS A 224 8.37 9.45 -4.30
CA LYS A 224 9.31 9.94 -5.31
C LYS A 224 8.78 11.20 -6.00
N MET A 225 7.48 11.27 -6.26
CA MET A 225 6.80 12.42 -6.87
C MET A 225 6.91 13.63 -5.94
N PHE A 226 6.51 13.51 -4.67
CA PHE A 226 6.58 14.61 -3.69
C PHE A 226 7.99 15.11 -3.38
N ASN A 227 8.99 14.21 -3.44
CA ASN A 227 10.39 14.57 -3.22
C ASN A 227 11.10 15.08 -4.48
N SER A 228 10.41 15.11 -5.63
CA SER A 228 11.02 15.53 -6.89
C SER A 228 11.12 17.04 -7.00
N LYS A 229 12.28 17.55 -7.44
CA LYS A 229 12.51 18.98 -7.76
C LYS A 229 12.17 19.34 -9.21
N SER A 230 11.47 18.47 -9.94
CA SER A 230 11.15 18.71 -11.35
C SER A 230 9.93 19.60 -11.48
N LYS A 231 10.03 20.67 -12.28
CA LYS A 231 8.93 21.63 -12.55
C LYS A 231 7.59 20.97 -12.90
N LYS A 232 7.63 19.82 -13.59
CA LYS A 232 6.42 19.08 -13.97
C LYS A 232 5.57 18.62 -12.78
N TRP A 233 6.16 18.51 -11.59
CA TRP A 233 5.48 18.04 -10.38
C TRP A 233 5.05 19.19 -9.47
N GLU A 234 5.54 20.42 -9.67
CA GLU A 234 5.29 21.54 -8.76
C GLU A 234 3.80 21.84 -8.60
N ASP A 235 3.07 21.94 -9.71
CA ASP A 235 1.62 22.18 -9.69
C ASP A 235 0.87 21.03 -9.00
N ILE A 236 1.24 19.79 -9.32
CA ILE A 236 0.61 18.60 -8.74
C ILE A 236 0.88 18.53 -7.23
N GLN A 237 2.11 18.79 -6.79
CA GLN A 237 2.52 18.78 -5.38
C GLN A 237 1.80 19.85 -4.55
N ARG A 238 1.59 21.03 -5.15
CA ARG A 238 0.88 22.14 -4.52
C ARG A 238 -0.61 21.83 -4.38
N ASP A 239 -1.23 21.36 -5.46
CA ASP A 239 -2.68 21.34 -5.60
C ASP A 239 -3.33 20.02 -5.15
N VAL A 240 -2.55 18.94 -4.96
CA VAL A 240 -3.08 17.64 -4.51
C VAL A 240 -3.58 17.72 -3.07
N GLU A 241 -4.82 17.33 -2.81
CA GLU A 241 -5.40 17.21 -1.47
C GLU A 241 -5.76 15.78 -1.10
N GLN A 242 -5.91 14.89 -2.09
CA GLN A 242 -6.23 13.49 -1.88
C GLN A 242 -5.48 12.60 -2.87
N ILE A 243 -5.11 11.41 -2.41
CA ILE A 243 -4.53 10.36 -3.24
C ILE A 243 -5.39 9.12 -3.11
N ASN A 244 -5.85 8.63 -4.25
CA ASN A 244 -6.62 7.42 -4.34
C ASN A 244 -5.92 6.43 -5.27
N PHE A 245 -6.26 5.16 -5.13
CA PHE A 245 -5.65 4.12 -5.93
C PHE A 245 -6.58 2.93 -6.12
N GLU A 246 -6.33 2.17 -7.17
CA GLU A 246 -6.92 0.88 -7.46
C GLU A 246 -5.79 -0.12 -7.72
N LEU A 247 -5.74 -1.22 -6.97
CA LEU A 247 -4.75 -2.27 -7.20
C LEU A 247 -5.00 -2.93 -8.56
N THR A 248 -3.93 -3.18 -9.33
CA THR A 248 -4.07 -3.80 -10.66
C THR A 248 -3.54 -5.23 -10.70
N GLY A 249 -2.55 -5.56 -9.87
CA GLY A 249 -1.84 -6.86 -9.88
C GLY A 249 -0.96 -7.05 -11.12
N THR A 250 -1.55 -7.02 -12.31
CA THR A 250 -0.86 -7.29 -13.59
C THR A 250 -0.76 -6.06 -14.48
N GLU A 251 0.22 -6.06 -15.40
CA GLU A 251 0.36 -5.00 -16.41
C GLU A 251 -0.85 -4.97 -17.38
N ILE A 252 -1.46 -6.13 -17.65
CA ILE A 252 -2.66 -6.23 -18.50
C ILE A 252 -3.82 -5.45 -17.88
N ILE A 253 -4.10 -5.66 -16.58
CA ILE A 253 -5.15 -4.91 -15.88
C ILE A 253 -4.84 -3.41 -15.83
N SER A 254 -3.58 -3.02 -15.57
CA SER A 254 -3.17 -1.62 -15.64
C SER A 254 -3.54 -0.98 -16.99
N LYS A 255 -3.25 -1.65 -18.09
CA LYS A 255 -3.58 -1.16 -19.44
C LYS A 255 -5.10 -1.14 -19.70
N LEU A 256 -5.84 -2.13 -19.22
CA LEU A 256 -7.30 -2.15 -19.32
C LEU A 256 -7.94 -0.98 -18.58
N ILE A 257 -7.47 -0.66 -17.36
CA ILE A 257 -7.94 0.48 -16.58
C ILE A 257 -7.60 1.80 -17.29
N LEU A 258 -6.37 1.96 -17.80
CA LEU A 258 -6.02 3.17 -18.56
C LEU A 258 -6.93 3.37 -19.78
N ASN A 259 -7.21 2.29 -20.52
CA ASN A 259 -8.10 2.34 -21.69
C ASN A 259 -9.55 2.69 -21.31
N SER A 260 -10.09 2.12 -20.23
CA SER A 260 -11.46 2.43 -19.78
C SER A 260 -11.61 3.88 -19.32
N LYS A 261 -10.53 4.48 -18.81
CA LYS A 261 -10.45 5.91 -18.46
C LYS A 261 -10.08 6.81 -19.66
N ASN A 262 -10.01 6.26 -20.88
CA ASN A 262 -9.61 6.95 -22.11
C ASN A 262 -8.21 7.61 -22.04
N ILE A 263 -7.32 7.08 -21.18
CA ILE A 263 -5.94 7.53 -21.03
C ILE A 263 -5.06 6.71 -21.97
N LYS A 264 -4.69 7.30 -23.12
CA LYS A 264 -3.82 6.63 -24.09
C LYS A 264 -2.35 6.93 -23.80
N LYS A 265 -1.60 5.92 -23.36
CA LYS A 265 -0.13 5.99 -23.30
C LYS A 265 0.46 5.50 -24.60
N ARG A 266 1.22 6.36 -25.30
CA ARG A 266 1.92 5.95 -26.52
C ARG A 266 3.05 4.98 -26.16
N GLU A 267 2.90 3.73 -26.56
CA GLU A 267 3.96 2.74 -26.42
C GLU A 267 4.77 2.63 -27.71
N VAL A 268 6.09 2.73 -27.56
CA VAL A 268 7.02 2.59 -28.67
C VAL A 268 7.71 1.24 -28.55
N PHE A 269 7.29 0.29 -29.37
CA PHE A 269 7.99 -0.97 -29.54
C PHE A 269 9.02 -0.82 -30.68
N ALA A 270 10.24 -0.46 -30.31
CA ALA A 270 11.31 -0.21 -31.28
C ALA A 270 11.82 -1.49 -31.94
N PHE A 271 11.62 -2.65 -31.30
CA PHE A 271 12.16 -3.95 -31.75
C PHE A 271 11.05 -4.97 -31.99
N GLY A 272 11.33 -5.94 -32.86
CA GLY A 272 10.42 -7.03 -33.19
C GLY A 272 11.13 -8.36 -33.31
N LEU A 273 10.40 -9.44 -33.05
CA LEU A 273 10.81 -10.81 -33.29
C LEU A 273 10.47 -11.19 -34.73
N TYR A 274 11.43 -11.75 -35.45
CA TYR A 274 11.27 -12.29 -36.80
C TYR A 274 11.83 -13.71 -36.84
N HIS A 275 11.43 -14.48 -37.84
CA HIS A 275 11.94 -15.83 -38.06
C HIS A 275 12.48 -15.94 -39.50
N ARG A 276 13.80 -16.13 -39.63
CA ARG A 276 14.53 -16.16 -40.91
C ARG A 276 15.57 -17.28 -40.87
N ASN A 277 15.74 -18.00 -41.98
CA ASN A 277 16.74 -19.08 -42.09
C ASN A 277 16.69 -20.06 -40.90
N ASN A 278 15.47 -20.47 -40.49
CA ASN A 278 15.22 -21.34 -39.33
C ASN A 278 15.77 -20.82 -37.99
N LYS A 279 15.88 -19.50 -37.83
CA LYS A 279 16.32 -18.86 -36.59
C LYS A 279 15.42 -17.69 -36.23
N TYR A 280 15.21 -17.52 -34.93
CA TYR A 280 14.56 -16.33 -34.38
C TYR A 280 15.57 -15.20 -34.26
N VAL A 281 15.21 -14.02 -34.77
CA VAL A 281 16.06 -12.82 -34.75
C VAL A 281 15.29 -11.63 -34.20
N VAL A 282 16.00 -10.75 -33.48
CA VAL A 282 15.44 -9.52 -32.91
C VAL A 282 16.07 -8.34 -33.60
N GLU A 283 15.25 -7.52 -34.23
CA GLU A 283 15.73 -6.39 -35.02
C GLU A 283 14.87 -5.15 -34.77
N LYS A 284 15.41 -3.98 -35.13
CA LYS A 284 14.64 -2.73 -35.08
C LYS A 284 13.51 -2.78 -36.11
N ASN A 285 12.29 -2.53 -35.68
CA ASN A 285 11.10 -2.53 -36.55
C ASN A 285 11.23 -1.54 -37.72
N LYS A 286 11.97 -0.44 -37.54
CA LYS A 286 12.21 0.55 -38.62
C LYS A 286 13.06 0.01 -39.77
N LEU A 287 13.87 -1.02 -39.55
CA LEU A 287 14.74 -1.61 -40.57
C LEU A 287 14.00 -2.64 -41.45
N ASN A 288 12.88 -3.16 -40.97
CA ASN A 288 12.07 -4.17 -41.67
C ASN A 288 10.78 -3.54 -42.19
N LYS A 289 10.72 -3.25 -43.50
CA LYS A 289 9.57 -2.62 -44.15
C LYS A 289 8.54 -3.62 -44.71
N THR A 290 8.95 -4.86 -44.96
CA THR A 290 8.15 -5.88 -45.67
C THR A 290 7.53 -6.91 -44.74
N GLU A 291 8.25 -7.32 -43.70
CA GLU A 291 7.82 -8.35 -42.75
C GLU A 291 7.13 -7.74 -41.53
N ARG A 292 6.05 -8.38 -41.07
CA ARG A 292 5.42 -8.04 -39.79
C ARG A 292 6.10 -8.83 -38.67
N PRO A 293 6.45 -8.19 -37.53
CA PRO A 293 7.03 -8.89 -36.41
C PRO A 293 6.02 -9.86 -35.78
N LEU A 294 6.52 -11.02 -35.33
CA LEU A 294 5.75 -12.02 -34.58
C LEU A 294 5.40 -11.53 -33.18
N LEU A 295 6.34 -10.85 -32.53
CA LEU A 295 6.22 -10.19 -31.23
C LEU A 295 6.96 -8.85 -31.26
N LYS A 296 6.58 -7.92 -30.39
CA LYS A 296 7.15 -6.58 -30.33
C LYS A 296 7.72 -6.29 -28.93
N PHE A 297 8.83 -5.56 -28.88
CA PHE A 297 9.55 -5.26 -27.65
C PHE A 297 9.99 -3.80 -27.57
N ARG A 298 10.10 -3.29 -26.34
CA ARG A 298 10.57 -1.92 -26.08
C ARG A 298 12.08 -1.80 -26.26
N SER A 299 12.82 -2.87 -25.94
CA SER A 299 14.28 -2.91 -26.05
C SER A 299 14.78 -4.20 -26.71
N PHE A 300 15.99 -4.14 -27.26
CA PHE A 300 16.67 -5.32 -27.80
C PHE A 300 16.83 -6.43 -26.75
N THR A 301 17.19 -6.06 -25.51
CA THR A 301 17.38 -7.01 -24.41
C THR A 301 16.11 -7.80 -24.09
N GLN A 302 14.93 -7.16 -24.12
CA GLN A 302 13.65 -7.87 -23.95
C GLN A 302 13.44 -8.91 -25.06
N GLY A 303 13.70 -8.53 -26.31
CA GLY A 303 13.60 -9.46 -27.44
C GLY A 303 14.63 -10.58 -27.36
N ALA A 304 15.88 -10.31 -27.00
CA ALA A 304 16.92 -11.32 -26.87
C ALA A 304 16.57 -12.38 -25.80
N LYS A 305 16.01 -11.95 -24.66
CA LYS A 305 15.47 -12.87 -23.65
C LYS A 305 14.32 -13.71 -24.20
N ALA A 306 13.43 -13.12 -25.00
CA ALA A 306 12.35 -13.86 -25.64
C ALA A 306 12.90 -14.90 -26.63
N VAL A 307 13.90 -14.57 -27.43
CA VAL A 307 14.58 -15.55 -28.32
C VAL A 307 15.13 -16.71 -27.50
N GLN A 308 15.91 -16.42 -26.46
CA GLN A 308 16.51 -17.45 -25.60
C GLN A 308 15.44 -18.38 -25.01
N PHE A 309 14.33 -17.82 -24.52
CA PHE A 309 13.20 -18.58 -23.99
C PHE A 309 12.55 -19.46 -25.07
N ILE A 310 12.28 -18.90 -26.25
CA ILE A 310 11.63 -19.62 -27.35
C ILE A 310 12.52 -20.76 -27.86
N THR A 311 13.82 -20.51 -28.04
CA THR A 311 14.77 -21.52 -28.52
C THR A 311 15.05 -22.63 -27.50
N ALA A 312 14.77 -22.39 -26.22
CA ALA A 312 14.92 -23.41 -25.18
C ALA A 312 13.77 -24.44 -25.21
N LEU A 313 12.66 -24.13 -25.88
CA LEU A 313 11.50 -25.01 -26.01
C LEU A 313 11.53 -25.70 -27.38
N GLU A 314 11.80 -27.00 -27.41
CA GLU A 314 11.92 -27.77 -28.66
C GLU A 314 10.67 -27.64 -29.56
N GLU A 315 9.48 -27.55 -28.96
CA GLU A 315 8.22 -27.35 -29.68
C GLU A 315 8.18 -26.07 -30.52
N TYR A 316 8.91 -25.01 -30.14
CA TYR A 316 8.93 -23.74 -30.85
C TYR A 316 10.05 -23.63 -31.87
N ASN A 317 10.87 -24.67 -32.04
CA ASN A 317 11.74 -24.76 -33.21
C ASN A 317 10.92 -24.92 -34.50
N ASP A 318 9.72 -25.52 -34.41
CA ASP A 318 8.72 -25.42 -35.47
C ASP A 318 7.98 -24.07 -35.40
N ILE A 319 8.23 -23.23 -36.41
CA ILE A 319 7.57 -21.93 -36.54
C ILE A 319 6.05 -22.04 -36.67
N ALA A 320 5.52 -23.14 -37.22
CA ALA A 320 4.07 -23.34 -37.34
C ALA A 320 3.45 -23.56 -35.95
N ALA A 321 4.06 -24.40 -35.12
CA ALA A 321 3.68 -24.59 -33.72
C ALA A 321 3.75 -23.27 -32.92
N PHE A 322 4.85 -22.51 -33.04
CA PHE A 322 4.98 -21.21 -32.38
C PHE A 322 3.89 -20.22 -32.82
N LYS A 323 3.67 -20.06 -34.14
CA LYS A 323 2.61 -19.20 -34.68
C LYS A 323 1.23 -19.62 -34.18
N LYS A 324 0.94 -20.92 -34.11
CA LYS A 324 -0.31 -21.44 -33.58
C LYS A 324 -0.49 -21.10 -32.10
N LYS A 325 0.57 -21.17 -31.29
CA LYS A 325 0.54 -20.81 -29.86
C LYS A 325 0.17 -19.33 -29.66
N ILE A 326 0.80 -18.43 -30.43
CA ILE A 326 0.58 -16.97 -30.33
C ILE A 326 -0.60 -16.46 -31.18
N GLU A 327 -1.29 -17.33 -31.93
CA GLU A 327 -2.47 -16.94 -32.70
C GLU A 327 -3.60 -16.55 -31.72
N PHE A 328 -4.01 -15.28 -31.78
CA PHE A 328 -4.94 -14.72 -30.80
C PHE A 328 -6.29 -14.33 -31.40
N LYS A 329 -6.35 -14.00 -32.70
CA LYS A 329 -7.50 -13.32 -33.33
C LYS A 329 -8.81 -14.10 -33.33
N LYS A 330 -8.78 -15.43 -33.20
CA LYS A 330 -9.95 -16.30 -33.26
C LYS A 330 -10.33 -16.94 -31.92
N ARG A 331 -9.69 -16.52 -30.82
CA ARG A 331 -9.92 -17.11 -29.50
C ARG A 331 -11.23 -16.63 -28.89
N ASN A 332 -11.96 -17.58 -28.30
CA ASN A 332 -13.16 -17.38 -27.49
C ASN A 332 -12.98 -18.20 -26.21
N GLU A 333 -12.36 -17.59 -25.20
CA GLU A 333 -11.79 -18.31 -24.04
C GLU A 333 -11.97 -17.50 -22.75
N LEU A 334 -12.06 -18.22 -21.63
CA LEU A 334 -11.93 -17.68 -20.28
C LEU A 334 -10.48 -17.88 -19.82
N TRP A 335 -9.79 -16.81 -19.46
CA TRP A 335 -8.41 -16.89 -18.98
C TRP A 335 -8.35 -16.59 -17.50
N LEU A 336 -7.72 -17.48 -16.73
CA LEU A 336 -7.58 -17.36 -15.28
C LEU A 336 -6.13 -17.06 -14.91
N GLY A 337 -5.92 -16.06 -14.07
CA GLY A 337 -4.59 -15.60 -13.68
C GLY A 337 -4.50 -15.16 -12.22
N THR A 338 -3.38 -14.55 -11.86
CA THR A 338 -3.17 -13.96 -10.53
C THR A 338 -4.00 -12.68 -10.37
N GLY A 339 -4.68 -12.56 -9.22
CA GLY A 339 -5.46 -11.37 -8.86
C GLY A 339 -4.59 -10.21 -8.38
N ARG A 340 -5.22 -9.22 -7.74
CA ARG A 340 -4.57 -7.98 -7.28
C ARG A 340 -3.82 -8.16 -5.97
N LYS A 341 -4.26 -9.13 -5.16
CA LYS A 341 -3.75 -9.44 -3.82
C LYS A 341 -3.62 -10.96 -3.66
N LEU A 342 -2.88 -11.38 -2.63
CA LEU A 342 -2.79 -12.79 -2.27
C LEU A 342 -4.19 -13.36 -1.96
N GLY A 343 -4.49 -14.55 -2.48
CA GLY A 343 -5.81 -15.19 -2.33
C GLY A 343 -6.85 -14.77 -3.37
N GLU A 344 -6.58 -13.73 -4.15
CA GLU A 344 -7.46 -13.30 -5.25
C GLU A 344 -6.98 -13.87 -6.60
N LYS A 345 -7.93 -14.21 -7.46
CA LYS A 345 -7.73 -14.64 -8.84
C LYS A 345 -8.33 -13.63 -9.81
N LEU A 346 -7.69 -13.51 -10.97
CA LEU A 346 -8.15 -12.72 -12.10
C LEU A 346 -8.84 -13.64 -13.09
N PHE A 347 -9.93 -13.20 -13.71
CA PHE A 347 -10.41 -13.76 -14.96
C PHE A 347 -10.49 -12.70 -16.06
N LEU A 348 -10.20 -13.10 -17.30
CA LEU A 348 -10.43 -12.32 -18.52
C LEU A 348 -11.38 -13.11 -19.44
N ILE A 349 -12.37 -12.42 -20.00
CA ILE A 349 -13.24 -12.97 -21.04
C ILE A 349 -12.72 -12.45 -22.38
N ILE A 350 -12.32 -13.40 -23.24
CA ILE A 350 -11.83 -13.10 -24.58
C ILE A 350 -12.87 -13.57 -25.58
N GLU A 351 -13.29 -12.67 -26.44
CA GLU A 351 -14.19 -12.94 -27.57
C GLU A 351 -13.59 -12.39 -28.85
N ASN A 352 -13.54 -13.22 -29.90
CA ASN A 352 -12.95 -12.87 -31.20
C ASN A 352 -11.54 -12.25 -31.07
N GLY A 353 -10.72 -12.83 -30.19
CA GLY A 353 -9.36 -12.36 -29.91
C GLY A 353 -9.28 -10.97 -29.31
N ARG A 354 -10.31 -10.54 -28.57
CA ARG A 354 -10.35 -9.26 -27.85
C ARG A 354 -10.79 -9.51 -26.41
N VAL A 355 -10.15 -8.84 -25.47
CA VAL A 355 -10.65 -8.81 -24.08
C VAL A 355 -11.90 -7.94 -24.06
N VAL A 356 -13.04 -8.54 -23.74
CA VAL A 356 -14.33 -7.85 -23.66
C VAL A 356 -14.72 -7.51 -22.22
N SER A 357 -14.27 -8.31 -21.26
CA SER A 357 -14.45 -8.04 -19.84
C SER A 357 -13.40 -8.72 -19.00
N TYR A 358 -13.25 -8.26 -17.77
CA TYR A 358 -12.36 -8.84 -16.76
C TYR A 358 -13.02 -8.79 -15.39
N GLY A 359 -12.52 -9.56 -14.43
CA GLY A 359 -12.99 -9.46 -13.05
C GLY A 359 -12.10 -10.22 -12.09
N PHE A 360 -12.46 -10.14 -10.82
CA PHE A 360 -11.70 -10.75 -9.73
C PHE A 360 -12.60 -11.61 -8.85
N TYR A 361 -12.03 -12.67 -8.28
CA TYR A 361 -12.73 -13.57 -7.37
C TYR A 361 -11.75 -14.16 -6.35
N GLU A 362 -12.25 -14.51 -5.16
CA GLU A 362 -11.43 -15.16 -4.12
C GLU A 362 -11.18 -16.63 -4.50
N LEU A 363 -10.02 -17.18 -4.12
CA LEU A 363 -9.48 -18.49 -4.55
C LEU A 363 -10.49 -19.65 -4.46
N PHE A 364 -11.39 -19.61 -3.47
CA PHE A 364 -12.37 -20.67 -3.19
C PHE A 364 -13.74 -20.42 -3.84
N THR A 365 -13.88 -19.36 -4.64
CA THR A 365 -15.13 -19.00 -5.30
C THR A 365 -15.26 -19.75 -6.63
N GLN A 366 -16.35 -20.50 -6.80
CA GLN A 366 -16.64 -21.14 -8.09
C GLN A 366 -17.15 -20.11 -9.11
N ILE A 367 -16.44 -19.93 -10.23
CA ILE A 367 -16.82 -19.02 -11.32
C ILE A 367 -17.23 -19.74 -12.62
N GLN A 368 -17.43 -21.06 -12.58
CA GLN A 368 -17.61 -21.91 -13.79
C GLN A 368 -18.95 -21.74 -14.54
N THR A 369 -19.78 -20.76 -14.17
CA THR A 369 -21.08 -20.53 -14.82
C THR A 369 -21.17 -19.09 -15.33
N LEU A 370 -21.78 -18.90 -16.50
CA LEU A 370 -21.99 -17.60 -17.13
C LEU A 370 -22.69 -16.60 -16.18
N SER A 371 -23.69 -17.06 -15.43
CA SER A 371 -24.42 -16.25 -14.44
C SER A 371 -23.53 -15.73 -13.29
N LYS A 372 -22.52 -16.49 -12.87
CA LYS A 372 -21.57 -16.04 -11.84
C LYS A 372 -20.54 -15.07 -12.42
N LEU A 373 -20.03 -15.36 -13.62
CA LEU A 373 -19.12 -14.44 -14.33
C LEU A 373 -19.79 -13.10 -14.62
N SER A 374 -21.05 -13.10 -15.07
CA SER A 374 -21.78 -11.88 -15.41
C SER A 374 -21.98 -10.94 -14.23
N LYS A 375 -22.02 -11.47 -12.99
CA LYS A 375 -22.13 -10.67 -11.76
C LYS A 375 -20.80 -10.05 -11.32
N LEU A 376 -19.68 -10.64 -11.72
CA LEU A 376 -18.34 -10.22 -11.29
C LEU A 376 -17.57 -9.47 -12.38
N LYS A 377 -18.02 -9.56 -13.64
CA LYS A 377 -17.33 -8.95 -14.77
C LYS A 377 -17.49 -7.44 -14.77
N ILE A 378 -16.41 -6.78 -15.15
CA ILE A 378 -16.35 -5.38 -15.50
C ILE A 378 -16.25 -5.32 -17.02
N ASP A 379 -17.29 -4.79 -17.65
CA ASP A 379 -17.35 -4.65 -19.10
C ASP A 379 -16.43 -3.52 -19.58
N LEU A 380 -15.71 -3.78 -20.66
CA LEU A 380 -14.81 -2.81 -21.25
C LEU A 380 -15.57 -2.02 -22.34
N PRO A 381 -15.68 -0.68 -22.21
CA PRO A 381 -16.43 0.14 -23.16
C PRO A 381 -15.75 0.25 -24.53
N LEU A 382 -14.45 -0.06 -24.62
CA LEU A 382 -13.65 0.02 -25.84
C LEU A 382 -12.87 -1.30 -26.04
N SER A 383 -12.85 -1.79 -27.28
CA SER A 383 -12.00 -2.91 -27.67
C SER A 383 -10.53 -2.55 -27.49
N SER A 384 -9.83 -3.27 -26.61
CA SER A 384 -8.39 -3.12 -26.40
C SER A 384 -7.59 -3.81 -27.52
N THR A 385 -7.64 -3.30 -28.75
CA THR A 385 -6.75 -3.80 -29.83
C THR A 385 -5.26 -3.62 -29.49
N ASP A 386 -4.96 -2.78 -28.50
CA ASP A 386 -3.61 -2.42 -28.04
C ASP A 386 -3.00 -3.39 -27.01
N LEU A 387 -3.64 -4.55 -26.76
CA LEU A 387 -3.17 -5.55 -25.80
C LEU A 387 -2.68 -6.87 -26.41
N ASN A 388 -2.79 -7.02 -27.74
CA ASN A 388 -2.49 -8.29 -28.39
C ASN A 388 -1.07 -8.78 -28.10
N ASN A 389 -0.09 -7.88 -28.11
CA ASN A 389 1.31 -8.23 -27.87
C ASN A 389 1.52 -8.72 -26.43
N GLU A 390 0.90 -8.08 -25.45
CA GLU A 390 0.97 -8.42 -24.03
C GLU A 390 0.30 -9.76 -23.75
N LEU A 391 -0.86 -10.00 -24.36
CA LEU A 391 -1.61 -11.26 -24.23
C LEU A 391 -0.85 -12.43 -24.87
N GLN A 392 -0.20 -12.21 -26.01
CA GLN A 392 0.69 -13.19 -26.63
C GLN A 392 1.89 -13.52 -25.74
N LEU A 393 2.52 -12.51 -25.14
CA LEU A 393 3.63 -12.72 -24.21
C LEU A 393 3.18 -13.45 -22.94
N ALA A 394 1.99 -13.13 -22.43
CA ALA A 394 1.41 -13.77 -21.25
C ALA A 394 1.10 -15.26 -21.50
N LEU A 395 0.58 -15.60 -22.69
CA LEU A 395 0.40 -16.98 -23.14
C LEU A 395 1.71 -17.78 -23.18
N LEU A 396 2.79 -17.15 -23.67
CA LEU A 396 4.09 -17.80 -23.77
C LEU A 396 4.73 -18.04 -22.40
N ARG A 397 4.53 -17.12 -21.45
CA ARG A 397 5.01 -17.28 -20.07
C ARG A 397 4.18 -18.26 -19.24
N GLY A 398 2.99 -18.61 -19.69
CA GLY A 398 2.04 -19.39 -18.89
C GLY A 398 1.43 -18.58 -17.75
N ASP A 399 1.30 -17.25 -17.91
CA ASP A 399 0.72 -16.37 -16.88
C ASP A 399 -0.78 -16.65 -16.65
N PHE A 400 -1.45 -17.32 -17.60
CA PHE A 400 -2.87 -17.65 -17.56
C PHE A 400 -3.14 -19.12 -17.86
N GLU A 401 -4.10 -19.68 -17.14
CA GLU A 401 -4.81 -20.91 -17.50
C GLU A 401 -5.93 -20.56 -18.47
N THR A 402 -6.04 -21.28 -19.60
CA THR A 402 -7.04 -21.00 -20.64
C THR A 402 -8.12 -22.07 -20.65
N LEU A 403 -9.37 -21.67 -20.49
CA LEU A 403 -10.55 -22.52 -20.48
C LEU A 403 -11.51 -22.13 -21.62
N PRO A 404 -12.34 -23.06 -22.13
CA PRO A 404 -13.45 -22.68 -22.99
C PRO A 404 -14.42 -21.76 -22.24
N LEU A 405 -15.07 -20.84 -22.96
CA LEU A 405 -16.12 -20.02 -22.35
C LEU A 405 -17.24 -20.95 -21.83
N PRO A 406 -17.74 -20.74 -20.59
CA PRO A 406 -18.89 -21.47 -20.09
C PRO A 406 -20.08 -21.30 -21.04
N LYS A 407 -20.83 -22.38 -21.26
CA LYS A 407 -22.07 -22.35 -22.06
C LYS A 407 -23.22 -21.72 -21.31
#